data_AF-A0A151BJF9-F1
#
_entry.id   AF-A0A151BJF9-F1
#
_cell.length_a   1.000
_cell.length_b   1.000
_cell.length_c   1.000
_cell.angle_alpha   90.00
_cell.angle_beta   90.00
_cell.angle_gamma   90.00
#
_symmetry.space_group_name_H-M   'P 1'
#
loop_
_entity.id
_entity.type
_entity.pdbx_description
1 polymer ?
#
loop_
_entity_poly.entity_id
_entity_poly.type
_entity_poly.pdbx_seq_one_letter_code
_entity_poly.pdbx_strand_id
1 'polypeptide(L)'
;MKAKEEVSYQVACKISKSTYFKIKRLIEAGMFLNFSDFTRTAIENELERLGETEILSVREASVEEARRLIEEYLEEHHGPVYPSDIANYYGLELEPVFEAVKQLKAEGKVKEAE
;
A
#
# COMPACT_ATOMS: atom_id res chain seq x y z
N MET A 1 -10.69 11.92 -19.79
CA MET A 1 -10.21 10.83 -18.91
C MET A 1 -9.52 9.80 -19.80
N LYS A 2 -8.20 9.62 -19.69
CA LYS A 2 -7.53 8.46 -20.25
C LYS A 2 -7.36 7.47 -19.10
N ALA A 3 -7.83 6.24 -19.26
CA ALA A 3 -7.45 5.15 -18.38
C ALA A 3 -5.91 5.07 -18.38
N LYS A 4 -5.28 5.12 -17.20
CA LYS A 4 -3.84 4.82 -17.09
C LYS A 4 -3.66 3.42 -17.69
N GLU A 5 -2.83 3.31 -18.73
CA GLU A 5 -2.42 2.01 -19.25
C GLU A 5 -1.76 1.24 -18.10
N GLU A 6 -2.25 0.04 -17.83
CA GLU A 6 -1.69 -0.84 -16.81
C GLU A 6 -0.39 -1.42 -17.38
N VAL A 7 0.74 -0.75 -17.09
CA VAL A 7 2.04 -1.18 -17.59
C VAL A 7 2.58 -2.30 -16.72
N SER A 8 2.58 -3.53 -17.23
CA SER A 8 3.19 -4.67 -16.54
C SER A 8 4.69 -4.78 -16.83
N TYR A 9 5.50 -4.99 -15.79
CA TYR A 9 6.94 -5.25 -15.92
C TYR A 9 7.29 -6.68 -15.47
N GLN A 10 8.30 -7.30 -16.10
CA GLN A 10 8.77 -8.64 -15.74
C GLN A 10 10.04 -8.56 -14.89
N VAL A 11 10.02 -9.23 -13.74
CA VAL A 11 11.18 -9.41 -12.85
C VAL A 11 11.60 -10.89 -12.88
N ALA A 12 12.89 -11.17 -13.02
CA ALA A 12 13.42 -12.53 -13.12
C ALA A 12 14.67 -12.75 -12.26
N CYS A 13 14.79 -13.93 -11.67
CA CYS A 13 15.90 -14.34 -10.80
C CYS A 13 16.30 -15.80 -11.09
N LYS A 14 17.59 -16.12 -10.96
CA LYS A 14 18.09 -17.51 -11.02
C LYS A 14 18.04 -18.14 -9.63
N ILE A 15 17.46 -19.32 -9.53
CA ILE A 15 17.36 -20.11 -8.29
C ILE A 15 18.12 -21.43 -8.41
N SER A 16 18.44 -22.04 -7.26
CA SER A 16 19.06 -23.36 -7.22
C SER A 16 18.09 -24.46 -7.68
N LYS A 17 18.64 -25.58 -8.13
CA LYS A 17 17.85 -26.78 -8.50
C LYS A 17 17.00 -27.28 -7.33
N SER A 18 17.51 -27.21 -6.09
CA SER A 18 16.77 -27.64 -4.91
C SER A 18 15.57 -26.73 -4.61
N THR A 19 15.72 -25.41 -4.74
CA THR A 19 14.62 -24.45 -4.59
C THR A 19 13.56 -24.67 -5.65
N TYR A 20 13.95 -24.86 -6.90
CA TYR A 20 13.02 -25.15 -8.00
C TYR A 20 12.12 -26.36 -7.69
N PHE A 21 12.69 -27.47 -7.20
CA PHE A 21 11.90 -28.66 -6.85
C PHE A 21 11.01 -28.47 -5.62
N LYS A 22 11.40 -27.62 -4.65
CA LYS A 22 10.52 -27.27 -3.54
C LYS A 22 9.26 -26.55 -4.05
N ILE A 23 9.44 -25.58 -4.95
CA ILE A 23 8.31 -24.86 -5.56
C ILE A 23 7.45 -25.81 -6.39
N LYS A 24 8.07 -26.65 -7.23
CA LYS A 24 7.38 -27.65 -8.05
C LYS A 24 6.47 -28.57 -7.20
N ARG A 25 6.96 -29.04 -6.06
CA ARG A 25 6.18 -29.87 -5.14
C ARG A 25 4.94 -29.16 -4.59
N LEU A 26 5.01 -27.87 -4.30
CA LEU A 26 3.87 -27.09 -3.80
C LEU A 26 2.80 -26.92 -4.89
N ILE A 27 3.23 -26.73 -6.14
CA ILE A 27 2.33 -26.66 -7.30
C ILE A 27 1.68 -28.03 -7.54
N GLU A 28 2.46 -29.11 -7.51
CA GLU A 28 1.94 -30.49 -7.67
C GLU A 28 0.97 -30.89 -6.55
N ALA A 29 1.13 -30.31 -5.35
CA ALA A 29 0.20 -30.46 -4.24
C ALA A 29 -1.06 -29.59 -4.35
N GLY A 30 -1.19 -28.79 -5.43
CA GLY A 30 -2.34 -27.92 -5.68
C GLY A 30 -2.38 -26.65 -4.84
N MET A 31 -1.27 -26.29 -4.16
CA MET A 31 -1.23 -25.07 -3.33
C MET A 31 -1.07 -23.80 -4.16
N PHE A 32 -0.54 -23.91 -5.38
CA PHE A 32 -0.34 -22.82 -6.34
C PHE A 32 -0.66 -23.31 -7.74
N LEU A 33 -1.14 -22.42 -8.60
CA LEU A 33 -1.54 -22.76 -9.98
C LEU A 33 -0.34 -23.08 -10.87
N ASN A 34 0.76 -22.35 -10.70
CA ASN A 34 1.99 -22.49 -11.46
C ASN A 34 3.15 -21.71 -10.79
N PHE A 35 4.32 -21.68 -11.43
CA PHE A 35 5.49 -20.97 -10.90
C PHE A 35 5.31 -19.46 -10.83
N SER A 36 4.59 -18.86 -11.79
CA SER A 36 4.32 -17.43 -11.80
C SER A 36 3.37 -17.02 -10.68
N ASP A 37 2.36 -17.83 -10.41
CA ASP A 37 1.45 -17.67 -9.27
C ASP A 37 2.23 -17.70 -7.93
N PHE A 38 3.02 -18.75 -7.71
CA PHE A 38 3.90 -18.85 -6.54
C PHE A 38 4.83 -17.63 -6.40
N THR A 39 5.46 -17.20 -7.50
CA THR A 39 6.44 -16.11 -7.49
C THR A 39 5.76 -14.77 -7.22
N ARG A 40 4.58 -14.53 -7.80
CA ARG A 40 3.79 -13.32 -7.53
C ARG A 40 3.41 -13.26 -6.05
N THR A 41 2.82 -14.33 -5.52
CA THR A 41 2.45 -14.38 -4.09
C THR A 41 3.66 -14.20 -3.18
N ALA A 42 4.81 -14.80 -3.52
CA ALA A 42 6.02 -14.62 -2.72
C ALA A 42 6.53 -13.18 -2.73
N ILE A 43 6.42 -12.47 -3.86
CA ILE A 43 6.76 -11.05 -3.98
C ILE A 43 5.77 -10.20 -3.18
N GLU A 44 4.46 -10.41 -3.37
CA GLU A 44 3.40 -9.68 -2.67
C GLU A 44 3.52 -9.83 -1.14
N ASN A 45 3.72 -11.06 -0.66
CA ASN A 45 3.92 -11.32 0.78
C ASN A 45 5.17 -10.62 1.32
N GLU A 46 6.25 -10.52 0.53
CA GLU A 46 7.48 -9.86 0.96
C GLU A 46 7.31 -8.33 0.98
N LEU A 47 6.62 -7.76 -0.01
CA LEU A 47 6.25 -6.35 -0.03
C LEU A 47 5.34 -6.01 1.16
N GLU A 48 4.34 -6.84 1.46
CA GLU A 48 3.47 -6.68 2.62
C GLU A 48 4.28 -6.75 3.92
N ARG A 49 5.16 -7.75 4.05
CA ARG A 49 6.06 -7.91 5.22
C ARG A 49 6.97 -6.70 5.43
N LEU A 50 7.35 -6.01 4.35
CA LEU A 50 8.21 -4.83 4.39
C LEU A 50 7.42 -3.51 4.48
N GLY A 51 6.09 -3.55 4.44
CA GLY A 51 5.25 -2.34 4.45
C GLY A 51 5.22 -1.58 3.12
N GLU A 52 5.62 -2.22 2.03
CA GLU A 52 5.68 -1.65 0.68
C GLU A 52 4.41 -1.93 -0.15
N THR A 53 3.46 -2.65 0.41
CA THR A 53 2.13 -2.83 -0.20
C THR A 53 1.25 -1.66 0.22
N GLU A 54 0.74 -0.86 -0.74
CA GLU A 54 -0.36 0.08 -0.48
C GLU A 54 -1.49 -0.72 0.20
N ILE A 55 -1.82 -0.37 1.45
CA ILE A 55 -2.76 -1.13 2.26
C ILE A 55 -4.14 -1.07 1.59
N LEU A 56 -4.50 -2.11 0.82
CA LEU A 56 -5.84 -2.30 0.22
C LEU A 56 -6.91 -2.64 1.28
N SER A 57 -6.51 -2.82 2.54
CA SER A 57 -7.39 -3.01 3.69
C SER A 57 -7.73 -1.66 4.30
N VAL A 58 -8.81 -1.06 3.84
CA VAL A 58 -9.34 0.14 4.46
C VAL A 58 -9.88 -0.22 5.85
N ARG A 59 -9.33 0.40 6.90
CA ARG A 59 -9.79 0.24 8.28
C ARG A 59 -10.66 1.41 8.69
N GLU A 60 -11.70 1.11 9.45
CA GLU A 60 -12.45 2.15 10.17
C GLU A 60 -11.51 2.80 11.19
N ALA A 61 -11.45 4.13 11.18
CA ALA A 61 -10.71 4.93 12.13
C ALA A 61 -11.59 6.12 12.55
N SER A 62 -11.45 6.55 13.80
CA SER A 62 -12.12 7.78 14.25
C SER A 62 -11.43 9.00 13.62
N VAL A 63 -12.13 10.14 13.60
CA VAL A 63 -11.56 11.40 13.09
C VAL A 63 -10.34 11.82 13.92
N GLU A 64 -10.36 11.59 15.23
CA GLU A 64 -9.24 11.88 16.13
C GLU A 64 -8.02 11.01 15.83
N GLU A 65 -8.23 9.73 15.52
CA GLU A 65 -7.14 8.84 15.11
C GLU A 65 -6.56 9.26 13.75
N ALA A 66 -7.42 9.52 12.76
CA ALA A 66 -7.00 10.01 11.45
C ALA A 66 -6.21 11.32 11.57
N ARG A 67 -6.63 12.24 12.44
CA ARG A 67 -5.94 13.50 12.73
C ARG A 67 -4.51 13.27 13.25
N ARG A 68 -4.33 12.39 14.23
CA ARG A 68 -3.01 12.07 14.79
C ARG A 68 -2.06 11.54 13.70
N LEU A 69 -2.57 10.65 12.85
CA LEU A 69 -1.81 10.04 11.76
C LEU A 69 -1.46 11.04 10.66
N ILE A 70 -2.37 11.97 10.33
CA ILE A 70 -2.08 13.07 9.40
C ILE A 70 -0.94 13.95 9.94
N GLU A 71 -0.98 14.32 11.21
CA GLU A 71 0.10 15.13 11.82
C GLU A 71 1.44 14.37 11.77
N GLU A 72 1.45 13.08 12.11
CA GLU A 72 2.64 12.20 12.01
C GLU A 72 3.19 12.12 10.56
N TYR A 73 2.32 11.91 9.57
CA TYR A 73 2.73 11.84 8.17
C TYR A 73 3.38 13.14 7.67
N LEU A 74 2.80 14.28 8.04
CA LEU A 74 3.29 15.60 7.62
C LEU A 74 4.62 15.98 8.32
N GLU A 75 4.91 15.42 9.49
CA GLU A 75 6.21 15.55 10.12
C GLU A 75 7.29 14.75 9.37
N GLU A 76 6.95 13.54 8.91
CA GLU A 76 7.87 12.64 8.20
C GLU A 76 8.05 13.00 6.72
N HIS A 77 7.02 13.57 6.08
CA HIS A 77 6.98 13.85 4.65
C HIS A 77 6.91 15.36 4.39
N HIS A 78 7.97 15.91 3.82
CA HIS A 78 8.02 17.33 3.45
C HIS A 78 7.46 17.56 2.05
N GLY A 79 6.46 18.43 1.93
CA GLY A 79 5.91 18.89 0.65
C GLY A 79 4.38 18.88 0.61
N PRO A 80 3.79 19.26 -0.52
CA PRO A 80 2.36 19.11 -0.75
C PRO A 80 1.98 17.62 -0.80
N VAL A 81 0.90 17.26 -0.10
CA VAL A 81 0.41 15.88 0.01
C VAL A 81 -1.10 15.88 -0.21
N TYR A 82 -1.65 14.89 -0.91
CA TYR A 82 -3.10 14.72 -0.99
C TYR A 82 -3.62 13.91 0.20
N PRO A 83 -4.82 14.23 0.73
CA PRO A 83 -5.46 13.42 1.77
C PRO A 83 -5.58 11.93 1.40
N SER A 84 -5.78 11.61 0.11
CA SER A 84 -5.80 10.24 -0.38
C SER A 84 -4.46 9.51 -0.23
N ASP A 85 -3.34 10.22 -0.35
CA ASP A 85 -2.00 9.62 -0.19
C ASP A 85 -1.80 9.19 1.26
N ILE A 86 -2.26 10.02 2.21
CA ILE A 86 -2.24 9.73 3.64
C ILE A 86 -3.19 8.57 3.97
N ALA A 87 -4.39 8.57 3.38
CA ALA A 87 -5.36 7.49 3.56
C ALA A 87 -4.78 6.16 3.07
N ASN A 88 -4.15 6.14 1.91
CA ASN A 88 -3.51 4.94 1.36
C ASN A 88 -2.32 4.47 2.22
N TYR A 89 -1.50 5.41 2.69
CA TYR A 89 -0.33 5.09 3.51
C TYR A 89 -0.70 4.38 4.82
N TYR A 90 -1.77 4.83 5.49
CA TYR A 90 -2.22 4.25 6.76
C TYR A 90 -3.38 3.25 6.62
N GLY A 91 -3.83 2.98 5.39
CA GLY A 91 -5.01 2.15 5.12
C GLY A 91 -6.30 2.67 5.76
N LEU A 92 -6.53 3.99 5.74
CA LEU A 92 -7.68 4.64 6.38
C LEU A 92 -8.83 4.86 5.40
N GLU A 93 -10.08 4.80 5.91
CA GLU A 93 -11.23 5.31 5.17
C GLU A 93 -11.04 6.79 4.82
N LEU A 94 -11.42 7.17 3.60
CA LEU A 94 -11.16 8.51 3.09
C LEU A 94 -12.00 9.59 3.80
N GLU A 95 -13.18 9.21 4.28
CA GLU A 95 -14.11 10.11 4.96
C GLU A 95 -13.55 10.70 6.28
N PRO A 96 -13.08 9.89 7.27
CA PRO A 96 -12.47 10.44 8.48
C PRO A 96 -11.19 11.24 8.20
N VAL A 97 -10.42 10.87 7.16
CA VAL A 97 -9.24 11.64 6.74
C VAL A 97 -9.63 13.03 6.23
N PHE A 98 -10.65 13.13 5.37
CA PHE A 98 -11.14 14.44 4.91
C PHE A 98 -11.67 15.30 6.05
N GLU A 99 -12.41 14.71 7.00
CA GLU A 99 -12.95 15.46 8.12
C GLU A 99 -11.84 15.97 9.06
N ALA A 100 -10.82 15.13 9.31
CA ALA A 100 -9.64 15.55 10.06
C ALA A 100 -8.87 16.68 9.36
N VAL A 101 -8.68 16.61 8.03
CA VAL A 101 -8.04 17.68 7.25
C VAL A 101 -8.84 19.00 7.34
N LYS A 102 -10.17 18.95 7.29
CA LYS A 102 -11.00 20.16 7.47
C LYS A 102 -10.80 20.80 8.84
N GLN A 103 -10.76 19.99 9.90
CA GLN A 103 -10.52 20.48 11.26
C GLN A 103 -9.12 21.13 11.36
N LEU A 104 -8.09 20.44 10.86
CA LEU A 104 -6.72 20.97 10.84
C LEU A 104 -6.61 22.27 10.02
N LYS A 105 -7.35 22.40 8.92
CA LYS A 105 -7.41 23.62 8.10
C LYS A 105 -8.10 24.76 8.84
N ALA A 106 -9.21 24.47 9.54
CA ALA A 106 -9.91 25.45 10.37
C ALA A 106 -9.05 25.95 11.54
N GLU A 107 -8.19 25.09 12.08
CA GLU A 107 -7.20 25.42 13.11
C GLU A 107 -5.95 26.13 12.56
N GLY A 108 -5.81 26.24 11.23
CA GLY A 108 -4.65 26.85 10.57
C GLY A 108 -3.37 26.00 10.62
N LYS A 109 -3.47 24.71 10.99
CA LYS A 109 -2.33 23.78 11.02
C LYS A 109 -1.92 23.29 9.64
N VAL A 110 -2.86 23.23 8.70
CA VAL A 110 -2.62 22.85 7.30
C VAL A 110 -3.26 23.87 6.36
N LYS A 111 -2.73 23.98 5.15
CA LYS A 111 -3.27 24.84 4.08
C LYS A 111 -3.28 24.10 2.75
N GLU A 112 -4.16 24.51 1.85
CA GLU A 112 -4.08 24.06 0.46
C GLU A 112 -2.79 24.58 -0.17
N ALA A 113 -2.14 23.73 -0.94
CA ALA A 113 -1.04 24.15 -1.81
C ALA A 113 -1.63 24.90 -3.03
N GLU A 114 -0.96 25.97 -3.44
CA GLU A 114 -1.28 26.75 -4.66
C GLU A 114 -0.72 26.11 -5.93
#